data_AF-A0A0T6B2T5-F1
#
_entry.id   AF-A0A0T6B2T5-F1
#
_cell.length_a   1.000
_cell.length_b   1.000
_cell.length_c   1.000
_cell.angle_alpha   90.00
_cell.angle_beta   90.00
_cell.angle_gamma   90.00
#
_symmetry.space_group_name_H-M   'P 1'
#
loop_
_entity.id
_entity.type
_entity.pdbx_description
1 polymer ?
#
loop_
_entity_poly.entity_id
_entity_poly.type
_entity_poly.pdbx_seq_one_letter_code
_entity_poly.pdbx_strand_id
1 'polypeptide(L)'
;MKAMTHHYIVTAHKPTAVTACVTGNFTSPNDINLIVAKNTRLEIYLVTPEGLKPVKEVTIYGKVAVMKLFRLPHEKKDSLFLITIRYNAMILECINDGGSLEIITKAHGNVSDRIGKPSENGILAVIDPKARVI
;
A
#
# COMPACT_ATOMS: atom_id res chain seq x y z
N MET A 1 28.50 -26.06 -27.18
CA MET A 1 27.65 -25.89 -25.98
C MET A 1 27.73 -24.45 -25.52
N LYS A 2 26.61 -23.72 -25.47
CA LYS A 2 26.59 -22.33 -24.96
C LYS A 2 26.60 -22.39 -23.43
N ALA A 3 27.56 -21.74 -22.78
CA ALA A 3 27.65 -21.74 -21.32
C ALA A 3 26.42 -21.02 -20.71
N MET A 4 25.76 -21.65 -19.74
CA MET A 4 24.62 -21.06 -19.03
C MET A 4 25.11 -20.13 -17.93
N THR A 5 24.74 -18.85 -18.03
CA THR A 5 25.09 -17.81 -17.05
C THR A 5 24.04 -17.73 -15.95
N HIS A 6 24.50 -17.70 -14.69
CA HIS A 6 23.65 -17.55 -13.51
C HIS A 6 24.03 -16.25 -12.78
N HIS A 7 23.04 -15.44 -12.40
CA HIS A 7 23.25 -14.16 -11.73
C HIS A 7 22.44 -14.09 -10.43
N TYR A 8 22.98 -13.38 -9.45
CA TYR A 8 22.31 -13.06 -8.19
C TYR A 8 22.19 -11.54 -8.04
N ILE A 9 21.00 -11.07 -7.68
CA ILE A 9 20.70 -9.64 -7.53
C ILE A 9 20.10 -9.43 -6.14
N VAL A 10 20.66 -8.47 -5.41
CA VAL A 10 20.20 -8.10 -4.06
C VAL A 10 20.17 -6.58 -3.90
N THR A 11 19.24 -6.08 -3.09
CA THR A 11 19.13 -4.66 -2.78
C THR A 11 20.11 -4.29 -1.67
N ALA A 12 21.16 -3.53 -2.00
CA ALA A 12 22.13 -3.05 -1.00
C ALA A 12 21.55 -1.95 -0.09
N HIS A 13 20.72 -1.07 -0.64
CA HIS A 13 20.05 0.00 0.10
C HIS A 13 18.59 0.10 -0.30
N LYS A 14 17.68 0.16 0.68
CA LYS A 14 16.25 0.26 0.43
C LYS A 14 15.89 1.59 -0.25
N PRO A 15 14.84 1.66 -1.08
CA PRO A 15 14.39 2.93 -1.66
C PRO A 15 14.05 3.96 -0.58
N THR A 16 14.58 5.18 -0.72
CA THR A 16 14.37 6.29 0.23
C THR A 16 13.36 7.32 -0.24
N ALA A 17 13.22 7.48 -1.56
CA ALA A 17 12.32 8.46 -2.17
C ALA A 17 10.86 8.17 -1.83
N VAL A 18 10.16 9.17 -1.29
CA VAL A 18 8.72 9.11 -1.01
C VAL A 18 7.96 9.37 -2.30
N THR A 19 7.10 8.43 -2.67
CA THR A 19 6.28 8.49 -3.89
C THR A 19 4.83 8.86 -3.61
N ALA A 20 4.31 8.53 -2.43
CA ALA A 20 2.98 8.91 -1.98
C ALA A 20 2.89 8.82 -0.45
N CYS A 21 1.96 9.56 0.14
CA CYS A 21 1.59 9.40 1.55
C CYS A 21 0.08 9.59 1.73
N VAL A 22 -0.46 8.94 2.76
CA VAL A 22 -1.87 9.07 3.17
C VAL A 22 -1.97 9.09 4.69
N THR A 23 -3.00 9.74 5.21
CA THR A 23 -3.27 9.85 6.65
C THR A 23 -4.68 9.35 6.96
N GLY A 24 -4.84 8.64 8.09
CA GLY A 24 -6.13 8.11 8.53
C GLY A 24 -6.00 7.17 9.72
N ASN A 25 -7.07 6.47 10.08
CA ASN A 25 -7.14 5.58 11.23
C ASN A 25 -6.93 4.13 10.80
N PHE A 26 -5.70 3.74 10.45
CA PHE A 26 -5.41 2.43 9.87
C PHE A 26 -5.12 1.34 10.92
N THR A 27 -4.37 1.65 11.98
CA THR A 27 -3.99 0.68 13.02
C THR A 27 -5.07 0.47 14.07
N SER A 28 -5.84 1.52 14.36
CA SER A 28 -6.92 1.54 15.35
C SER A 28 -7.90 2.67 15.02
N PRO A 29 -9.18 2.59 15.42
CA PRO A 29 -10.16 3.67 15.22
C PRO A 29 -9.77 5.03 15.82
N ASN A 30 -8.91 5.03 16.85
CA ASN A 30 -8.50 6.23 17.58
C ASN A 30 -7.08 6.71 17.21
N ASP A 31 -6.31 5.89 16.49
CA ASP A 31 -4.93 6.21 16.13
C ASP A 31 -4.92 7.08 14.88
N ILE A 32 -4.13 8.15 14.87
CA ILE A 32 -3.83 8.87 13.63
C ILE A 32 -2.57 8.27 13.03
N ASN A 33 -2.68 7.69 11.85
CA ASN A 33 -1.55 7.10 11.15
C ASN A 33 -1.10 7.96 9.97
N LEU A 34 0.21 7.93 9.71
CA LEU A 34 0.81 8.36 8.46
C LEU A 34 1.38 7.11 7.76
N ILE A 35 0.93 6.84 6.54
CA ILE A 35 1.43 5.75 5.72
C ILE A 35 2.19 6.34 4.54
N VAL A 36 3.42 5.89 4.35
CA VAL A 36 4.34 6.41 3.35
C VAL A 36 4.72 5.31 2.38
N ALA A 37 4.48 5.53 1.09
CA ALA A 37 4.92 4.63 0.03
C ALA A 37 6.27 5.08 -0.53
N LYS A 38 7.25 4.17 -0.50
CA LYS A 38 8.58 4.32 -1.07
C LYS A 38 8.82 3.23 -2.10
N ASN A 39 8.38 3.48 -3.33
CA ASN A 39 8.49 2.53 -4.45
C ASN A 39 7.79 1.18 -4.16
N THR A 40 8.53 0.19 -3.64
CA THR A 40 8.03 -1.16 -3.31
C THR A 40 7.76 -1.34 -1.81
N ARG A 41 7.91 -0.30 -0.99
CA ARG A 41 7.77 -0.39 0.47
C ARG A 41 6.69 0.54 0.99
N LEU A 42 6.03 0.11 2.04
CA LEU A 42 5.09 0.89 2.82
C LEU A 42 5.64 1.01 4.24
N GLU A 43 5.76 2.23 4.73
CA GLU A 43 6.15 2.53 6.10
C GLU A 43 4.93 3.13 6.81
N ILE A 44 4.52 2.52 7.92
CA ILE A 44 3.35 2.90 8.71
C ILE A 44 3.84 3.53 10.01
N TYR A 45 3.39 4.75 10.27
CA TYR A 45 3.72 5.52 11.46
C TYR A 45 2.44 5.85 12.25
N LEU A 46 2.59 5.94 13.57
CA LEU A 46 1.63 6.54 14.48
C LEU A 46 2.05 7.98 14.74
N VAL A 47 1.12 8.91 14.58
CA VAL A 47 1.34 10.32 14.90
C VAL A 47 1.17 10.50 16.41
N THR A 48 2.23 10.93 17.08
CA THR A 48 2.25 11.26 18.50
C THR A 48 2.62 12.73 18.69
N PRO A 49 2.39 13.33 19.88
CA PRO A 49 2.79 14.70 20.16
C PRO A 49 4.29 14.96 19.95
N GLU A 50 5.13 13.95 20.19
CA GLU A 50 6.60 14.03 20.04
C GLU A 50 7.05 13.86 18.58
N GLY A 51 6.18 13.37 17.69
CA GLY A 51 6.48 13.18 16.27
C GLY A 51 5.88 11.90 15.69
N LEU A 52 6.67 11.20 14.88
CA LEU A 52 6.24 9.99 14.18
C LEU A 52 6.87 8.75 14.82
N LYS A 53 6.04 7.94 15.46
CA LYS A 53 6.47 6.64 15.98
C LYS A 53 6.35 5.58 14.88
N PRO A 54 7.44 4.93 14.44
CA PRO A 54 7.35 3.85 13.45
C PRO A 54 6.62 2.66 14.05
N VAL A 55 5.67 2.13 13.29
CA VAL A 55 4.80 1.04 13.74
C VAL A 55 5.10 -0.26 13.00
N LYS A 56 5.10 -0.20 11.66
CA LYS A 56 5.33 -1.37 10.82
C LYS A 56 5.90 -0.96 9.47
N GLU A 57 6.71 -1.83 8.90
CA GLU A 57 7.18 -1.74 7.52
C GLU A 57 6.72 -2.98 6.76
N VAL A 58 6.17 -2.80 5.55
CA VAL A 58 5.74 -3.88 4.68
C VAL A 58 6.33 -3.70 3.28
N THR A 59 6.74 -4.80 2.65
CA THR A 59 7.18 -4.82 1.25
C THR A 59 6.04 -5.30 0.36
N ILE A 60 5.83 -4.60 -0.76
CA ILE A 60 4.88 -4.93 -1.81
C ILE A 60 5.67 -5.49 -2.99
N TYR A 61 5.21 -6.61 -3.54
CA TYR A 61 5.74 -7.18 -4.77
C TYR A 61 5.23 -6.42 -6.01
N GLY A 62 5.66 -5.17 -6.11
CA GLY A 62 5.31 -4.24 -7.18
C GLY A 62 5.58 -2.81 -6.75
N LYS A 63 5.81 -1.94 -7.73
CA LYS A 63 5.90 -0.50 -7.47
C LYS A 63 4.49 0.05 -7.23
N VAL A 64 4.29 0.70 -6.09
CA VAL A 64 3.04 1.38 -5.73
C VAL A 64 2.79 2.52 -6.72
N ALA A 65 1.63 2.52 -7.36
CA ALA A 65 1.20 3.56 -8.30
C ALA A 65 0.15 4.47 -7.67
N VAL A 66 -0.87 3.90 -7.02
CA VAL A 66 -1.87 4.66 -6.24
C VAL A 66 -2.01 4.03 -4.86
N MET A 67 -2.19 4.90 -3.86
CA MET A 67 -2.45 4.53 -2.47
C MET A 67 -3.53 5.44 -1.91
N LYS A 68 -4.61 4.86 -1.36
CA LYS A 68 -5.74 5.59 -0.76
C LYS A 68 -6.23 4.88 0.49
N LEU A 69 -6.53 5.65 1.53
CA LEU A 69 -7.28 5.16 2.69
C LEU A 69 -8.76 5.42 2.48
N PHE A 70 -9.58 4.51 2.98
CA PHE A 70 -11.03 4.66 3.00
C PHE A 70 -11.62 3.81 4.13
N ARG A 71 -12.80 4.19 4.61
CA ARG A 71 -13.53 3.44 5.63
C ARG A 71 -14.72 2.74 4.99
N LEU A 72 -14.75 1.41 5.08
CA LEU A 72 -15.90 0.63 4.64
C LEU A 72 -17.12 0.90 5.54
N PRO A 73 -18.34 0.76 5.02
CA PRO A 73 -19.54 0.84 5.86
C PRO A 73 -19.45 -0.15 7.02
N HIS A 74 -19.82 0.32 8.22
CA HIS A 74 -19.80 -0.45 9.47
C HIS A 74 -18.42 -0.83 10.02
N GLU A 75 -17.32 -0.48 9.34
CA GLU A 75 -15.97 -0.62 9.88
C GLU A 75 -15.60 0.60 10.75
N LYS A 76 -14.81 0.37 11.80
CA LYS A 76 -14.38 1.43 12.73
C LYS A 76 -13.02 2.04 12.38
N LYS A 77 -12.23 1.33 11.58
CA LYS A 77 -10.90 1.71 11.14
C LYS A 77 -10.83 1.69 9.61
N ASP A 78 -9.85 2.37 9.06
CA ASP A 78 -9.67 2.51 7.63
C ASP A 78 -9.00 1.26 7.04
N SER A 79 -9.35 0.96 5.79
CA SER A 79 -8.66 0.01 4.93
C SER A 79 -7.79 0.77 3.93
N LEU A 80 -6.70 0.12 3.49
CA LEU A 80 -5.76 0.70 2.54
C LEU A 80 -5.95 0.07 1.17
N PHE A 81 -6.41 0.86 0.21
CA PHE A 81 -6.42 0.48 -1.20
C PHE A 81 -5.08 0.83 -1.86
N LEU A 82 -4.54 -0.12 -2.61
CA LEU A 82 -3.32 0.02 -3.39
C LEU A 82 -3.52 -0.51 -4.80
N ILE A 83 -2.91 0.16 -5.77
CA ILE A 83 -2.67 -0.42 -7.10
C ILE A 83 -1.20 -0.28 -7.45
N THR A 84 -0.64 -1.34 -8.01
CA THR A 84 0.75 -1.33 -8.52
C THR A 84 0.80 -0.88 -9.97
N ILE A 85 2.00 -0.52 -10.46
CA ILE A 85 2.20 -0.19 -11.89
C ILE A 85 1.86 -1.32 -12.86
N ARG A 86 1.76 -2.57 -12.36
CA ARG A 86 1.36 -3.75 -13.15
C ARG A 86 -0.12 -4.10 -12.95
N TYR A 87 -0.93 -3.13 -12.50
CA TYR A 87 -2.37 -3.26 -12.30
C TYR A 87 -2.79 -4.32 -11.27
N ASN A 88 -1.88 -4.78 -10.39
CA ASN A 88 -2.30 -5.56 -9.23
C ASN A 88 -2.93 -4.60 -8.21
N ALA A 89 -4.23 -4.72 -8.03
CA ALA A 89 -5.02 -4.01 -7.05
C ALA A 89 -5.19 -4.87 -5.80
N MET A 90 -5.17 -4.23 -4.62
CA MET A 90 -5.39 -4.91 -3.35
C MET A 90 -5.99 -3.97 -2.31
N ILE A 91 -6.75 -4.54 -1.40
CA ILE A 91 -7.25 -3.89 -0.19
C ILE A 91 -6.56 -4.57 0.99
N LEU A 92 -5.82 -3.79 1.76
CA LEU A 92 -5.10 -4.22 2.94
C LEU A 92 -5.81 -3.74 4.21
N GLU A 93 -5.77 -4.56 5.24
CA GLU A 93 -6.24 -4.22 6.58
C GLU A 93 -5.15 -4.52 7.61
N CYS A 94 -5.04 -3.67 8.63
CA CYS A 94 -4.20 -3.93 9.78
C CYS A 94 -4.97 -4.68 10.87
N ILE A 95 -4.52 -5.87 11.25
CA ILE A 95 -5.00 -6.61 12.42
C ILE A 95 -3.98 -6.47 13.55
N ASN A 96 -4.48 -6.30 14.76
CA ASN A 96 -3.68 -6.33 15.97
C ASN A 96 -4.00 -7.62 16.72
N ASP A 97 -3.05 -8.55 16.73
CA ASP A 97 -3.18 -9.82 17.46
C ASP A 97 -2.16 -9.84 18.61
N GLY A 98 -2.65 -9.65 19.83
CA GLY A 98 -1.88 -9.81 21.06
C GLY A 98 -0.63 -8.91 21.20
N GLY A 99 -0.55 -7.79 20.47
CA GLY A 99 0.59 -6.87 20.48
C GLY A 99 1.46 -6.92 19.24
N SER A 100 1.20 -7.84 18.30
CA SER A 100 1.83 -7.82 16.98
C SER A 100 0.85 -7.27 15.94
N LEU A 101 1.33 -6.29 15.15
CA LEU A 101 0.55 -5.72 14.05
C LEU A 101 0.86 -6.49 12.78
N GLU A 102 -0.18 -7.09 12.21
CA GLU A 102 -0.15 -7.83 10.96
C GLU A 102 -0.96 -7.09 9.91
N ILE A 103 -0.48 -7.14 8.66
CA ILE A 103 -1.18 -6.56 7.52
C ILE A 103 -1.71 -7.72 6.68
N ILE A 104 -3.03 -7.86 6.63
CA ILE A 104 -3.71 -8.88 5.86
C ILE A 104 -4.21 -8.32 4.54
N THR A 105 -4.27 -9.17 3.53
CA THR A 105 -4.89 -8.84 2.24
C THR A 105 -6.36 -9.23 2.31
N LYS A 106 -7.27 -8.25 2.40
CA LYS A 106 -8.71 -8.49 2.41
C LYS A 106 -9.26 -8.86 1.02
N ALA A 107 -8.73 -8.22 -0.01
CA ALA A 107 -9.05 -8.53 -1.40
C ALA A 107 -7.86 -8.23 -2.30
N HIS A 108 -7.70 -8.98 -3.38
CA HIS A 108 -6.69 -8.69 -4.41
C HIS A 108 -7.15 -9.16 -5.78
N GLY A 109 -6.60 -8.56 -6.82
CA GLY A 109 -6.86 -8.93 -8.21
C GLY A 109 -5.97 -8.16 -9.17
N ASN A 110 -5.83 -8.66 -10.40
CA ASN A 110 -5.22 -7.89 -11.47
C ASN A 110 -6.33 -7.22 -12.30
N VAL A 111 -6.28 -5.90 -12.41
CA VAL A 111 -7.29 -5.08 -13.11
C VAL A 111 -6.80 -4.59 -14.47
N SER A 112 -5.79 -5.25 -15.06
CA SER A 112 -5.36 -4.94 -16.42
C SER A 112 -6.37 -5.43 -17.44
N ASP A 113 -6.72 -4.56 -18.39
CA ASP A 113 -7.47 -4.96 -19.56
C ASP A 113 -6.56 -5.69 -20.55
N ARG A 114 -7.12 -6.70 -21.24
CA ARG A 114 -6.42 -7.41 -22.32
C ARG A 114 -6.07 -6.48 -23.48
N ILE A 115 -6.90 -5.45 -23.70
CA ILE A 115 -6.77 -4.46 -24.77
C ILE A 115 -6.99 -3.09 -24.15
N GLY A 116 -5.99 -2.20 -24.27
CA GLY A 116 -6.10 -0.82 -23.79
C GLY A 116 -4.81 -0.04 -24.07
N LYS A 117 -4.94 1.26 -24.34
CA LYS A 117 -3.79 2.18 -24.39
C LYS A 117 -3.64 2.82 -23.01
N PRO A 118 -2.49 2.66 -22.32
CA PRO A 118 -2.26 3.36 -21.06
C PRO A 118 -2.39 4.87 -21.23
N SER A 119 -3.05 5.52 -20.25
CA SER A 119 -3.16 6.97 -20.22
C SER A 119 -1.79 7.62 -20.03
N GLU A 120 -1.55 8.73 -20.72
CA GLU A 120 -0.31 9.51 -20.59
C GLU A 120 -0.16 10.12 -19.19
N ASN A 121 -1.28 10.37 -18.51
CA ASN A 121 -1.31 10.90 -17.14
C ASN A 121 -1.05 9.81 -16.07
N GLY A 122 -0.85 8.56 -16.48
CA GLY A 122 -0.65 7.43 -15.58
C GLY A 122 -1.94 6.87 -14.97
N ILE A 123 -1.79 6.13 -13.87
CA ILE A 123 -2.90 5.43 -13.20
C ILE A 123 -3.55 6.38 -12.20
N LEU A 124 -4.86 6.58 -12.33
CA LEU A 124 -5.68 7.34 -11.40
C LEU A 124 -6.70 6.40 -10.74
N ALA A 125 -6.96 6.60 -9.45
CA ALA A 125 -8.03 5.91 -8.72
C ALA A 125 -8.66 6.86 -7.69
N VAL A 126 -9.98 6.82 -7.57
CA VAL A 126 -10.75 7.68 -6.67
C VAL A 126 -11.81 6.84 -5.97
N ILE A 127 -11.88 6.94 -4.65
CA ILE A 127 -12.84 6.14 -3.87
C ILE A 127 -14.06 7.00 -3.60
N ASP A 128 -15.26 6.45 -3.83
CA ASP A 128 -16.51 7.10 -3.46
C ASP A 128 -16.50 7.43 -1.96
N PRO A 129 -16.93 8.64 -1.53
CA PRO A 129 -16.91 9.02 -0.12
C PRO A 129 -17.74 8.11 0.81
N LYS A 130 -18.72 7.39 0.26
CA LYS A 130 -19.51 6.38 1.00
C LYS A 130 -18.94 4.97 0.85
N ALA A 131 -17.75 4.83 0.30
CA ALA A 131 -17.02 3.58 0.06
C ALA A 131 -17.84 2.52 -0.71
N ARG A 132 -18.64 2.97 -1.68
CA ARG A 132 -19.47 2.08 -2.51
C ARG A 132 -18.72 1.49 -3.71
N VAL A 133 -17.72 2.22 -4.22
CA VAL A 133 -16.93 1.86 -5.40
C VAL A 133 -15.57 2.58 -5.36
N ILE A 134 -14.61 2.02 -6.08
CA ILE A 134 -13.23 2.53 -6.30
C ILE A 134 -13.06 2.82 -7.79
#